data_AF-A0A7C1E849-F1
#
_entry.id   AF-A0A7C1E849-F1
#
_cell.length_a   1.000
_cell.length_b   1.000
_cell.length_c   1.000
_cell.angle_alpha   90.00
_cell.angle_beta   90.00
_cell.angle_gamma   90.00
#
_symmetry.space_group_name_H-M   'P 1'
#
loop_
_entity.id
_entity.type
_entity.pdbx_description
1 polymer ?
#
loop_
_entity_poly.entity_id
_entity_poly.type
_entity_poly.pdbx_seq_one_letter_code
_entity_poly.pdbx_strand_id
1 'polypeptide(L)' 'MLNPSPIHATPSLEDALLLSASGTMLPIHRRILADTETPVSAFMKIRNEDQYGFLLESVEGGEKIARYSFLG' A
#
# COMPACT_ATOMS: atom_id res chain seq x y z
N MET A 1 17.13 -11.89 -17.65
CA MET A 1 15.89 -11.08 -17.53
C MET A 1 14.97 -11.83 -16.59
N LEU A 2 14.69 -11.29 -15.40
CA LEU A 2 13.71 -11.89 -14.48
C LEU A 2 12.32 -11.66 -15.09
N ASN A 3 11.61 -12.73 -15.45
CA ASN A 3 10.20 -12.64 -15.78
C ASN A 3 9.47 -12.10 -14.54
N PRO A 4 8.67 -11.02 -14.64
CA PRO A 4 7.87 -10.59 -13.52
C PRO A 4 6.86 -11.70 -13.20
N SER A 5 6.93 -12.24 -11.98
CA SER A 5 5.91 -13.14 -11.47
C SER A 5 4.52 -12.49 -11.58
N PRO A 6 3.46 -13.26 -11.87
CA PRO A 6 2.12 -12.72 -11.99
C PRO A 6 1.73 -11.89 -10.76
N ILE A 7 1.08 -10.75 -11.00
CA ILE A 7 0.61 -9.87 -9.93
C ILE A 7 -0.54 -10.55 -9.20
N HIS A 8 -0.26 -11.14 -8.04
CA HIS A 8 -1.27 -11.71 -7.17
C HIS A 8 -1.87 -10.62 -6.27
N ALA A 9 -3.03 -10.10 -6.67
CA ALA A 9 -3.87 -9.23 -5.85
C ALA A 9 -4.86 -10.05 -5.01
N THR A 10 -5.30 -9.49 -3.90
CA THR A 10 -6.31 -10.05 -3.01
C THR A 10 -7.39 -8.99 -2.77
N PRO A 11 -8.68 -9.32 -2.95
CA PRO A 11 -9.20 -10.55 -3.56
C PRO A 11 -8.75 -10.75 -5.03
N SER A 12 -8.88 -11.98 -5.54
CA SER A 12 -8.70 -12.23 -6.98
C SER A 12 -9.76 -11.47 -7.79
N LEU A 13 -9.59 -11.31 -9.10
CA LEU A 13 -10.60 -10.64 -9.93
C LEU A 13 -11.97 -11.33 -9.83
N GLU A 14 -11.98 -12.66 -9.87
CA GLU A 14 -13.22 -13.45 -9.76
C GLU A 14 -13.90 -13.22 -8.41
N ASP A 15 -13.14 -13.34 -7.31
CA ASP A 15 -13.67 -13.09 -5.96
C ASP A 15 -14.12 -11.64 -5.79
N ALA A 16 -13.40 -10.69 -6.38
CA ALA A 16 -13.72 -9.27 -6.29
C ALA A 16 -15.07 -8.97 -6.96
N LEU A 17 -15.32 -9.54 -8.14
CA LEU A 17 -16.59 -9.41 -8.84
C LEU A 17 -17.75 -9.97 -8.02
N LEU A 18 -17.57 -11.14 -7.39
CA LEU A 18 -18.58 -11.72 -6.51
C LEU A 18 -18.84 -10.84 -5.27
N LEU A 19 -17.78 -10.34 -4.62
CA LEU A 19 -17.90 -9.52 -3.42
C LEU A 19 -18.48 -8.13 -3.70
N SER A 20 -18.24 -7.57 -4.89
CA SER A 20 -18.69 -6.23 -5.29
C SER A 20 -20.21 -6.06 -5.23
N ALA A 21 -20.98 -7.14 -5.38
CA ALA A 21 -22.44 -7.10 -5.28
C ALA A 21 -22.96 -6.79 -3.86
N SER A 22 -22.10 -6.86 -2.84
CA SER A 22 -22.49 -6.78 -1.43
C SER A 22 -22.15 -5.47 -0.71
N GLY A 23 -21.49 -4.50 -1.37
CA GLY A 23 -21.07 -3.25 -0.72
C GLY A 23 -20.59 -2.14 -1.65
N THR A 24 -20.42 -0.93 -1.09
CA THR A 24 -20.06 0.30 -1.85
C THR A 24 -18.55 0.46 -2.08
N MET A 25 -17.70 -0.29 -1.38
CA MET A 25 -16.24 -0.19 -1.48
C MET A 25 -15.58 -1.54 -1.20
N LEU A 26 -14.67 -1.96 -2.09
CA LEU A 26 -13.94 -3.21 -1.99
C LEU A 26 -12.42 -2.94 -2.07
N PRO A 27 -11.65 -3.09 -0.98
CA PRO A 27 -10.21 -2.87 -1.02
C PRO A 27 -9.51 -4.02 -1.77
N ILE A 28 -8.85 -3.69 -2.87
CA ILE A 28 -7.94 -4.60 -3.57
C ILE A 28 -6.52 -4.28 -3.13
N HIS A 29 -5.82 -5.27 -2.60
CA HIS A 29 -4.48 -5.07 -2.07
C HIS A 29 -3.54 -6.20 -2.48
N ARG A 30 -2.23 -5.95 -2.34
CA ARG A 30 -1.20 -6.97 -2.42
C ARG A 30 -0.14 -6.70 -1.36
N ARG A 31 0.55 -7.75 -0.93
CA ARG A 31 1.75 -7.61 -0.10
C ARG A 31 2.98 -7.68 -0.99
N ILE A 32 3.94 -6.81 -0.74
CA ILE A 32 5.23 -6.77 -1.43
C ILE A 32 6.34 -6.77 -0.39
N LEU A 33 7.48 -7.37 -0.73
CA LEU A 33 8.68 -7.27 0.09
C LEU A 33 9.26 -5.87 -0.08
N ALA A 34 9.52 -5.19 1.03
CA ALA A 34 9.97 -3.80 1.06
C ALA A 34 11.05 -3.59 2.11
N ASP A 35 11.88 -4.61 2.36
CA ASP A 35 12.86 -4.65 3.46
C ASP A 35 13.92 -3.54 3.36
N THR A 36 14.12 -2.99 2.16
CA THR A 36 15.05 -1.88 1.89
C THR A 36 14.36 -0.51 1.85
N GLU A 37 13.04 -0.47 2.04
CA GLU A 37 12.27 0.77 2.02
C GLU A 37 12.08 1.29 3.45
N THR A 38 12.36 2.57 3.65
CA THR A 38 11.78 3.36 4.74
C THR A 38 10.46 3.99 4.28
N PRO A 39 9.55 4.37 5.20
CA PRO A 39 8.32 5.08 4.84
C PRO A 39 8.55 6.29 3.93
N VAL A 40 9.59 7.08 4.21
CA VAL A 40 9.97 8.23 3.37
C VAL A 40 10.39 7.78 1.97
N SER A 41 11.26 6.77 1.85
CA SER A 41 11.70 6.30 0.52
C SER A 41 10.56 5.70 -0.31
N ALA A 42 9.61 5.01 0.33
CA ALA A 42 8.41 4.50 -0.31
C ALA A 42 7.51 5.65 -0.80
N PHE A 43 7.30 6.67 0.04
CA PHE A 43 6.52 7.87 -0.33
C PHE A 43 7.10 8.54 -1.58
N MET A 44 8.42 8.75 -1.58
CA MET A 44 9.11 9.40 -2.69
C MET A 44 8.98 8.64 -4.02
N LYS A 45 8.80 7.32 -3.99
CA LYS A 45 8.65 6.47 -5.17
C LYS A 45 7.22 6.44 -5.72
N ILE A 46 6.21 6.56 -4.85
CA ILE A 46 4.80 6.44 -5.26
C ILE A 46 4.10 7.78 -5.44
N ARG A 47 4.61 8.84 -4.80
CA ARG A 47 4.03 10.18 -4.94
C ARG A 47 4.10 10.59 -6.40
N ASN A 48 2.98 11.03 -6.94
CA ASN A 48 2.98 11.71 -8.23
C ASN A 48 3.46 13.16 -8.02
N GLU A 49 3.97 13.81 -9.06
CA GLU A 49 4.44 15.21 -8.95
C GLU A 49 3.27 16.18 -8.63
N ASP A 50 2.03 15.75 -8.88
CA ASP A 50 0.83 16.57 -8.72
C ASP A 50 0.15 16.44 -7.34
N GLN A 51 0.53 17.38 -6.48
CA GLN A 51 -0.20 18.15 -5.47
C GLN A 51 -0.99 17.52 -4.29
N TYR A 52 -1.26 16.20 -4.21
CA TYR A 52 -2.04 15.66 -3.05
C TYR A 52 -1.46 14.41 -2.38
N GLY A 53 -0.13 14.32 -2.28
CA GLY A 53 0.51 13.23 -1.54
C GLY A 53 0.54 13.46 -0.02
N PHE A 54 0.36 12.40 0.77
CA PHE A 54 0.55 12.41 2.22
C PHE A 54 1.41 11.24 2.71
N LEU A 55 2.13 11.48 3.81
CA LEU A 55 2.81 10.48 4.61
C LEU A 55 2.40 10.70 6.07
N LEU A 56 1.74 9.72 6.67
CA LEU A 56 1.31 9.76 8.06
C LEU A 56 2.09 8.71 8.86
N GLU A 57 2.83 9.17 9.86
CA GLU A 57 3.58 8.33 10.79
C GLU A 57 3.13 8.64 12.22
N SER A 58 3.03 7.61 13.05
CA SER A 58 2.73 7.78 14.47
C SER A 58 4.00 7.70 15.30
N VAL A 59 4.10 8.56 16.30
CA VAL A 59 5.19 8.60 17.27
C VAL A 59 4.60 8.62 18.68
N GLU A 60 4.92 7.60 19.49
CA GLU A 60 4.54 7.57 20.91
C GLU A 60 5.74 8.03 21.75
N GLY A 61 5.55 9.07 22.56
CA GLY A 61 6.56 9.55 23.51
C GLY A 61 7.86 10.09 22.90
N GLY A 62 7.89 10.35 21.58
CA GLY A 62 9.04 10.94 20.87
C GLY A 62 10.17 9.97 20.50
N GLU A 63 10.15 8.73 20.99
CA GLU A 63 11.27 7.79 20.80
C GLU A 63 10.89 6.48 20.09
N LYS A 64 9.61 6.09 20.09
CA LYS A 64 9.17 4.87 19.39
C LYS A 64 8.46 5.19 18.09
N ILE A 65 9.03 4.72 16.99
CA ILE A 65 8.41 4.69 15.67
C ILE A 65 7.27 3.67 15.71
N ALA A 66 6.11 4.04 15.18
CA ALA A 66 4.97 3.15 15.07
C ALA A 66 5.22 1.98 14.11
N ARG A 67 4.44 0.91 14.28
CA ARG A 67 4.53 -0.30 13.44
C ARG A 67 4.10 -0.07 11.98
N TYR A 68 3.34 0.99 11.72
CA TYR A 68 2.77 1.27 10.40
C TYR A 68 2.90 2.75 10.06
N SER A 69 3.18 3.02 8.78
CA SER A 69 3.09 4.34 8.16
C SER A 69 2.07 4.25 7.02
N PHE A 70 1.27 5.29 6.82
CA PHE A 70 0.27 5.36 5.75
C PHE A 70 0.71 6.38 4.70
N LEU A 71 0.59 6.00 3.43
CA LEU A 71 1.01 6.78 2.29
C LEU A 71 -0.14 6.87 1.28
N GLY A 72 -0.30 8.02 0.63
CA GLY A 72 -1.30 8.25 -0.41
C GLY A 72 -0.99 9.47 -1.25
#